data_AF-A0A8J8CCX8-F1
#
_entry.id   AF-A0A8J8CCX8-F1
#
_cell.length_a   1.000
_cell.length_b   1.000
_cell.length_c   1.000
_cell.angle_alpha   90.00
_cell.angle_beta   90.00
_cell.angle_gamma   90.00
#
_symmetry.space_group_name_H-M   'P 1'
#
loop_
_entity.id
_entity.type
_entity.pdbx_description
1 polymer ?
#
loop_
_entity_poly.entity_id
_entity_poly.type
_entity_poly.pdbx_seq_one_letter_code
_entity_poly.pdbx_strand_id
1 'polypeptide(L)'
;MSSDPHPEESNRTIRAVDLFCGAGGLSWGLVEALKDVAMTIPQPTRAVLEETIDLVGVNHWERAIETHAANHPWARHFHDDIQNVNPREVFDECDPTVTILSGGIECTVPIFSSFQ
;
A
#
# COMPACT_ATOMS: atom_id res chain seq x y z
N MET A 1 -23.29 19.65 18.70
CA MET A 1 -22.00 19.03 18.35
C MET A 1 -22.24 17.55 18.21
N SER A 2 -22.16 17.01 16.98
CA SER A 2 -22.23 15.56 16.75
C SER A 2 -20.92 14.97 17.21
N SER A 3 -20.94 14.22 18.30
CA SER A 3 -19.82 13.40 18.74
C SER A 3 -19.84 12.13 17.89
N ASP A 4 -19.15 12.18 16.75
CA ASP A 4 -18.91 10.97 15.98
C ASP A 4 -18.13 9.99 16.86
N PRO A 5 -18.56 8.72 16.96
CA PRO A 5 -17.89 7.75 17.81
C PRO A 5 -16.47 7.54 17.29
N HIS A 6 -15.47 7.82 18.13
CA HIS A 6 -14.11 7.35 17.89
C HIS A 6 -14.16 5.82 17.79
N PRO A 7 -13.70 5.22 16.67
CA PRO A 7 -13.70 3.77 16.54
C PRO A 7 -12.80 3.18 17.61
N GLU A 8 -13.32 2.21 18.37
CA GLU A 8 -12.57 1.49 19.38
C GLU A 8 -11.21 1.01 18.85
N GLU A 9 -10.17 1.08 19.71
CA GLU A 9 -8.80 0.58 19.54
C GLU A 9 -8.74 -0.96 19.41
N SER A 10 -9.56 -1.52 18.53
CA SER A 10 -9.59 -2.93 18.18
C SER A 10 -8.65 -3.16 16.99
N ASN A 11 -7.50 -3.79 17.26
CA ASN A 11 -6.59 -4.46 16.32
C ASN A 11 -6.78 -4.07 14.83
N ARG A 12 -6.52 -2.81 14.48
CA ARG A 12 -7.01 -2.25 13.21
C ARG A 12 -5.98 -2.51 12.13
N THR A 13 -6.26 -3.49 11.26
CA THR A 13 -5.47 -3.70 10.05
C THR A 13 -5.47 -2.43 9.20
N ILE A 14 -4.29 -1.88 8.93
CA ILE A 14 -4.02 -0.76 8.05
C ILE A 14 -3.98 -1.28 6.62
N ARG A 15 -5.02 -0.95 5.85
CA ARG A 15 -5.08 -1.27 4.42
C ARG A 15 -4.31 -0.22 3.64
N ALA A 16 -3.24 -0.64 2.99
CA ALA A 16 -2.36 0.23 2.23
C ALA A 16 -2.30 -0.20 0.77
N VAL A 17 -2.35 0.78 -0.14
CA VAL A 17 -2.16 0.57 -1.58
C VAL A 17 -0.96 1.39 -2.05
N ASP A 18 0.01 0.74 -2.70
CA ASP A 18 1.17 1.35 -3.35
C ASP A 18 0.98 1.30 -4.88
N LEU A 19 0.57 2.44 -5.43
CA LEU A 19 0.41 2.65 -6.85
C LEU A 19 1.78 2.87 -7.47
N PHE A 20 2.08 2.13 -8.54
CA PHE A 20 3.40 2.15 -9.18
C PHE A 20 4.50 1.64 -8.23
N CYS A 21 4.25 0.50 -7.56
CA CYS A 21 5.07 0.04 -6.44
C CYS A 21 6.57 -0.20 -6.75
N GLY A 22 6.94 -0.33 -8.03
CA GLY A 22 8.32 -0.51 -8.47
C GLY A 22 8.96 -1.71 -7.77
N ALA A 23 10.21 -1.55 -7.31
CA ALA A 23 10.90 -2.56 -6.48
C ALA A 23 10.49 -2.52 -4.99
N GLY A 24 9.58 -1.62 -4.58
CA GLY A 24 9.04 -1.57 -3.22
C GLY A 24 9.76 -0.61 -2.26
N GLY A 25 10.47 0.40 -2.76
CA GLY A 25 11.14 1.41 -1.92
C GLY A 25 10.15 2.28 -1.13
N LEU A 26 9.06 2.71 -1.77
CA LEU A 26 7.97 3.46 -1.12
C LEU A 26 7.25 2.59 -0.10
N SER A 27 6.85 1.37 -0.50
CA SER A 27 6.30 0.34 0.39
C SER A 27 7.17 0.09 1.63
N TRP A 28 8.50 0.00 1.48
CA TRP A 28 9.40 -0.13 2.62
C TRP A 28 9.34 1.08 3.54
N GLY A 29 9.45 2.31 2.99
CA GLY A 29 9.36 3.53 3.76
C GLY A 29 8.03 3.69 4.49
N LEU A 30 6.93 3.26 3.87
CA LEU A 30 5.60 3.23 4.50
C LEU A 30 5.57 2.29 5.70
N VAL A 31 6.07 1.06 5.52
CA VAL A 31 6.14 0.07 6.61
C VAL A 31 7.02 0.61 7.75
N GLU A 32 8.18 1.21 7.46
CA GLU A 32 9.03 1.85 8.48
C GLU A 32 8.33 3.01 9.19
N ALA A 33 7.64 3.90 8.47
CA ALA A 33 6.90 5.00 9.10
C ALA A 33 5.77 4.49 10.00
N LEU A 34 5.13 3.38 9.62
CA LEU A 34 4.11 2.72 10.43
C LEU A 34 4.71 1.96 11.61
N LYS A 35 5.99 1.52 11.55
CA LYS A 35 6.71 1.00 12.72
C LYS A 35 6.83 2.05 13.81
N ASP A 36 7.17 3.28 13.46
CA ASP A 36 7.32 4.35 14.45
C ASP A 36 5.99 4.67 15.14
N VAL A 37 4.87 4.53 14.42
CA VAL A 37 3.51 4.61 15.01
C VAL A 37 3.21 3.37 15.85
N ALA A 38 3.54 2.17 15.37
CA ALA A 38 3.33 0.89 16.04
C ALA A 38 4.26 0.66 17.25
N MET A 39 5.36 1.40 17.39
CA MET A 39 6.26 1.38 18.56
C MET A 39 5.60 1.95 19.82
N THR A 40 4.41 2.54 19.71
CA THR A 40 3.52 2.83 20.84
C THR A 40 2.80 1.58 21.38
N ILE A 41 2.83 0.46 20.63
CA ILE A 41 2.28 -0.84 21.02
C ILE A 41 3.35 -1.62 21.83
N PRO A 42 2.99 -2.30 22.95
CA PRO A 42 3.96 -2.87 23.91
C PRO A 42 4.96 -3.92 23.38
N GLN A 43 4.77 -4.50 22.19
CA GLN A 43 5.70 -5.43 21.54
C GLN A 43 5.52 -5.45 20.01
N PRO A 44 6.18 -4.56 19.24
CA PRO A 44 6.17 -4.67 17.79
C PRO A 44 7.21 -5.71 17.34
N THR A 45 6.76 -6.75 16.63
CA THR A 45 7.65 -7.65 15.88
C THR A 45 7.42 -7.45 14.38
N ARG A 46 8.35 -7.91 13.52
CA ARG A 46 8.15 -7.90 12.06
C ARG A 46 6.84 -8.58 11.66
N ALA A 47 6.48 -9.67 12.34
CA ALA A 47 5.21 -10.37 12.15
C ALA A 47 4.00 -9.52 12.54
N VAL A 48 4.07 -8.74 13.62
CA VAL A 48 2.98 -7.83 14.02
C VAL A 48 2.71 -6.78 12.93
N LEU A 49 3.75 -6.27 12.26
CA LEU A 49 3.58 -5.27 11.20
C LEU A 49 3.01 -5.90 9.93
N GLU A 50 3.38 -7.14 9.62
CA GLU A 50 2.81 -7.93 8.52
C GLU A 50 1.35 -8.34 8.82
N GLU A 51 0.99 -8.57 10.08
CA GLU A 51 -0.40 -8.81 10.52
C GLU A 51 -1.23 -7.52 10.59
N THR A 52 -0.58 -6.38 10.83
CA THR A 52 -1.24 -5.07 10.95
C THR A 52 -1.35 -4.38 9.60
N ILE A 53 -0.47 -4.62 8.63
CA ILE A 53 -0.50 -3.94 7.34
C ILE A 53 -0.93 -4.94 6.26
N ASP A 54 -2.09 -4.68 5.67
CA ASP A 54 -2.54 -5.39 4.47
C ASP A 54 -2.17 -4.54 3.25
N LEU A 55 -1.03 -4.86 2.64
CA LEU A 55 -0.41 -4.11 1.56
C LEU A 55 -0.76 -4.69 0.19
N VAL A 56 -1.16 -3.80 -0.71
CA VAL A 56 -1.39 -4.09 -2.13
C VAL A 56 -0.43 -3.26 -2.98
N GLY A 57 0.43 -3.91 -3.75
CA GLY A 57 1.29 -3.26 -4.76
C GLY A 57 0.69 -3.39 -6.15
N VAL A 58 0.59 -2.28 -6.88
CA VAL A 58 0.11 -2.26 -8.28
C VAL A 58 1.25 -1.84 -9.20
N ASN A 59 1.53 -2.64 -10.22
CA ASN A 59 2.48 -2.29 -11.26
C ASN A 59 2.19 -3.01 -12.56
N HIS A 60 2.42 -2.36 -13.70
CA HIS A 60 2.24 -2.97 -15.02
C HIS A 60 3.49 -3.72 -15.52
N TRP A 61 4.65 -3.53 -14.88
CA TRP A 61 5.90 -4.15 -15.32
C TRP A 61 6.20 -5.41 -14.50
N GLU A 62 6.23 -6.55 -15.17
CA GLU A 62 6.49 -7.87 -14.55
C GLU A 62 7.74 -7.87 -13.67
N ARG A 63 8.85 -7.30 -14.14
CA ARG A 63 10.11 -7.25 -13.36
C ARG A 63 9.97 -6.43 -12.08
N ALA A 64 9.12 -5.41 -12.07
CA ALA A 64 8.83 -4.65 -10.86
C ALA A 64 8.05 -5.53 -9.87
N ILE A 65 7.03 -6.25 -10.33
CA ILE A 65 6.26 -7.19 -9.50
C ILE A 65 7.15 -8.30 -8.94
N GLU A 66 8.02 -8.92 -9.75
CA GLU A 66 8.95 -9.96 -9.28
C GLU A 66 9.88 -9.43 -8.18
N THR A 67 10.45 -8.25 -8.40
CA THR A 67 11.36 -7.61 -7.43
C THR A 67 10.62 -7.21 -6.17
N HIS A 68 9.42 -6.64 -6.31
CA HIS A 68 8.56 -6.25 -5.20
C HIS A 68 8.16 -7.48 -4.37
N ALA A 69 7.76 -8.58 -5.00
CA ALA A 69 7.40 -9.82 -4.33
C ALA A 69 8.59 -10.48 -3.62
N ALA A 70 9.80 -10.36 -4.17
CA ALA A 70 11.01 -10.80 -3.49
C ALA A 70 11.29 -9.98 -2.21
N ASN A 71 11.01 -8.67 -2.25
CA ASN A 71 11.24 -7.75 -1.11
C ASN A 71 10.10 -7.77 -0.08
N HIS A 72 8.86 -7.94 -0.55
CA HIS A 72 7.61 -7.86 0.19
C HIS A 72 6.73 -9.10 -0.12
N PRO A 73 7.17 -10.32 0.23
CA PRO A 73 6.50 -11.58 -0.16
C PRO A 73 5.10 -11.76 0.45
N TRP A 74 4.77 -10.98 1.48
CA TRP A 74 3.47 -10.98 2.16
C TRP A 74 2.47 -10.01 1.52
N ALA A 75 2.92 -9.09 0.65
CA ALA A 75 2.02 -8.17 -0.04
C ALA A 75 1.24 -8.86 -1.15
N ARG A 76 0.04 -8.36 -1.45
CA ARG A 76 -0.68 -8.71 -2.67
C ARG A 76 -0.16 -7.88 -3.83
N HIS A 77 -0.19 -8.47 -5.02
CA HIS A 77 0.39 -7.88 -6.21
C HIS A 77 -0.63 -7.91 -7.34
N PHE A 78 -0.93 -6.74 -7.89
CA PHE A 78 -1.73 -6.61 -9.11
C PHE A 78 -0.79 -6.24 -10.24
N HIS A 79 -0.57 -7.20 -11.15
CA HIS A 79 0.19 -7.01 -12.37
C HIS A 79 -0.73 -6.49 -13.48
N ASP A 80 -1.04 -5.20 -13.43
CA ASP A 80 -1.88 -4.53 -14.42
C ASP A 80 -1.55 -3.02 -14.44
N ASP A 81 -2.03 -2.34 -15.47
CA ASP A 81 -2.11 -0.88 -15.45
C ASP A 81 -3.10 -0.44 -14.36
N ILE A 82 -2.73 0.58 -13.60
CA ILE A 82 -3.61 1.19 -12.59
C ILE A 82 -4.97 1.61 -13.17
N GLN A 83 -5.03 2.00 -14.44
CA GLN A 83 -6.27 2.39 -15.13
C GLN A 83 -7.26 1.23 -15.25
N ASN A 84 -6.80 -0.02 -15.19
CA ASN A 84 -7.61 -1.22 -15.29
C ASN A 84 -7.97 -1.81 -13.92
N VAL A 85 -7.31 -1.38 -12.85
CA VAL A 85 -7.57 -1.89 -11.50
C VAL A 85 -8.82 -1.24 -10.93
N ASN A 86 -9.83 -2.06 -10.61
CA ASN A 86 -11.02 -1.61 -9.91
C ASN A 86 -10.72 -1.45 -8.41
N PRO A 87 -10.83 -0.24 -7.81
CA PRO A 87 -10.56 -0.03 -6.39
C PRO A 87 -11.46 -0.85 -5.46
N ARG A 88 -12.63 -1.31 -5.94
CA ARG A 88 -13.55 -2.14 -5.15
C ARG A 88 -13.11 -3.59 -5.05
N GLU A 89 -12.13 -4.01 -5.83
CA GLU A 89 -11.68 -5.40 -5.97
C GLU A 89 -10.22 -5.59 -5.50
N VAL A 90 -9.55 -4.52 -5.05
CA VAL A 90 -8.17 -4.61 -4.54
C VAL A 90 -8.06 -5.35 -3.21
N PHE A 91 -9.16 -5.48 -2.48
CA PHE A 91 -9.30 -6.30 -1.27
C PHE A 91 -10.49 -7.26 -1.44
N ASP A 92 -10.54 -8.34 -0.66
CA ASP A 92 -11.56 -9.40 -0.78
C ASP A 92 -12.97 -8.99 -0.29
N GLU A 93 -13.15 -7.73 0.14
CA GLU A 93 -14.39 -7.19 0.68
C GLU A 93 -15.14 -6.35 -0.34
N CYS A 94 -16.47 -6.40 -0.29
CA CYS A 94 -17.33 -5.55 -1.11
C CYS A 94 -17.29 -4.11 -0.56
N ASP A 95 -16.52 -3.23 -1.21
CA ASP A 95 -16.25 -1.83 -0.83
C ASP A 95 -15.26 -1.63 0.33
N PRO A 96 -13.97 -1.96 0.10
CA PRO A 96 -12.97 -1.87 1.15
C PRO A 96 -12.57 -0.42 1.45
N THR A 97 -12.54 -0.05 2.72
CA THR A 97 -11.92 1.22 3.14
C THR A 97 -10.41 1.11 3.03
N VAL A 98 -9.81 1.90 2.14
CA VAL A 98 -8.35 2.07 2.07
C VAL A 98 -7.92 3.10 3.11
N THR A 99 -7.02 2.71 4.02
CA THR A 99 -6.49 3.60 5.07
C THR A 99 -5.42 4.52 4.48
N ILE A 100 -4.52 3.98 3.67
CA ILE A 100 -3.40 4.70 3.07
C ILE A 100 -3.35 4.39 1.58
N LEU A 101 -3.38 5.45 0.78
CA LEU A 101 -3.09 5.38 -0.66
C LEU A 101 -1.77 6.11 -0.91
N SER A 102 -0.83 5.41 -1.54
CA SER A 102 0.51 5.91 -1.82
C SER A 102 0.86 5.65 -3.27
N GLY A 103 1.77 6.44 -3.86
CA GLY A 103 2.26 6.15 -5.19
C GLY A 103 3.46 7.00 -5.61
N GLY A 104 4.45 6.34 -6.20
CA GLY A 104 5.66 6.96 -6.73
C GLY A 104 5.73 6.81 -8.24
N ILE A 105 5.25 7.81 -8.98
CA ILE A 105 5.31 7.79 -10.44
C ILE A 105 6.76 7.79 -10.95
N GLU A 106 6.98 7.25 -12.14
CA GLU A 106 8.29 7.24 -12.78
C GLU A 106 8.79 8.68 -13.04
N CYS A 107 10.05 8.97 -12.67
CA CYS A 107 10.66 10.30 -12.82
C CYS A 107 11.19 10.60 -14.24
N THR A 108 10.91 9.76 -15.24
CA THR A 108 11.56 9.80 -16.56
C THR A 108 10.74 10.50 -17.64
N VAL A 109 9.47 10.84 -17.39
CA VAL A 109 8.66 11.63 -18.33
C VAL A 109 8.49 13.07 -17.84
N PRO A 110 8.87 14.10 -18.62
CA PRO A 110 8.39 15.44 -18.34
C PRO A 110 6.87 15.44 -18.56
N ILE A 111 6.13 16.05 -17.64
CA ILE A 111 4.69 16.35 -17.77
C ILE A 111 4.35 17.15 -19.07
N PHE A 112 5.36 17.55 -19.86
CA PHE A 112 5.22 18.17 -21.17
C PHE A 112 6.11 17.49 -22.22
N SER A 113 5.60 16.46 -22.91
CA SER A 113 6.13 16.08 -24.23
C SER A 113 5.06 15.46 -25.14
N SER A 114 3.87 16.07 -25.14
CA SER A 114 2.83 15.80 -26.16
C SER A 114 1.89 17.00 -26.31
N PHE A 115 2.45 18.12 -26.76
CA PHE A 115 1.71 18.99 -27.68
C PHE A 115 2.59 19.13 -28.92
N GLN A 116 2.08 18.59 -30.03
CA GLN A 116 2.58 18.88 -31.37
C GLN A 116 2.46 20.37 -31.69
#